data_AF-A0A8H5CSB1-F1
#
_entry.id   AF-A0A8H5CSB1-F1
#
_cell.length_a   1.000
_cell.length_b   1.000
_cell.length_c   1.000
_cell.angle_alpha   90.00
_cell.angle_beta   90.00
_cell.angle_gamma   90.00
#
_symmetry.space_group_name_H-M   'P 1'
#
loop_
_entity.id
_entity.type
_entity.pdbx_description
1 polymer ?
#
loop_
_entity_poly.entity_id
_entity_poly.type
_entity_poly.pdbx_seq_one_letter_code
_entity_poly.pdbx_strand_id
1 'polypeptide(L)'
;MAWVIKNDPDISDHFPIPTETMQLFDDCEDGLILCKLINDSVSNTFDFHVLNKPTSHKPLNAFQITENNNIVITSAKGIGCLVVNIRSSDIAEGREHLILGLIWQVIRRGLLVQVDIKLHPELYRLCEEGEMIEDLLRLMPDLILLRWFDFHLKAAGSQCHINNFNYDVNDSENYTTSSINSNLTNVPFHPSKRVISINVLNKS
;
A
#
# COMPACT_ATOMS: atom_id res chain seq x y z
N MET A 1 -7.59 2.03 7.21
CA MET A 1 -8.26 1.17 8.22
C MET A 1 -9.66 1.68 8.57
N ALA A 2 -9.86 2.80 9.27
CA ALA A 2 -11.20 3.28 9.64
C ALA A 2 -12.19 3.42 8.46
N TRP A 3 -11.71 3.84 7.29
CA TRP A 3 -12.52 3.93 6.07
C TRP A 3 -12.92 2.57 5.49
N VAL A 4 -12.03 1.57 5.59
CA VAL A 4 -12.28 0.19 5.15
C VAL A 4 -13.37 -0.45 6.01
N ILE A 5 -13.33 -0.21 7.31
CA ILE A 5 -14.25 -0.80 8.30
C ILE A 5 -15.63 -0.17 8.23
N LYS A 6 -15.71 1.15 8.05
CA LYS A 6 -16.98 1.88 7.98
C LYS A 6 -17.94 1.36 6.90
N ASN A 7 -17.40 0.89 5.78
CA ASN A 7 -18.19 0.47 4.62
C ASN A 7 -18.44 -1.05 4.57
N ASP A 8 -18.01 -1.79 5.60
CA ASP A 8 -18.04 -3.24 5.58
C ASP A 8 -19.16 -3.82 6.46
N PRO A 9 -20.08 -4.63 5.91
CA PRO A 9 -21.24 -5.12 6.66
C PRO A 9 -20.90 -6.15 7.74
N ASP A 10 -19.76 -6.85 7.65
CA ASP A 10 -19.41 -7.90 8.62
C ASP A 10 -18.67 -7.33 9.86
N ILE A 11 -18.07 -6.14 9.75
CA ILE A 11 -17.25 -5.54 10.84
C ILE A 11 -17.63 -4.09 11.16
N SER A 12 -18.77 -3.60 10.65
CA SER A 12 -19.23 -2.23 10.92
C SER A 12 -19.44 -1.93 12.41
N ASP A 13 -19.71 -2.95 13.23
CA ASP A 13 -19.91 -2.82 14.67
C ASP A 13 -18.63 -2.39 15.42
N HIS A 14 -17.45 -2.57 14.81
CA HIS A 14 -16.16 -2.09 15.34
C HIS A 14 -15.87 -0.63 15.00
N PHE A 15 -16.79 0.06 14.30
CA PHE A 15 -16.65 1.48 13.98
C PHE A 15 -17.36 2.37 15.02
N PRO A 16 -16.73 3.45 15.50
CA PRO A 16 -15.39 3.94 15.16
C PRO A 16 -14.27 3.28 15.97
N ILE A 17 -13.13 3.00 15.33
CA ILE A 17 -11.92 2.60 16.05
C ILE A 17 -11.35 3.83 16.77
N PRO A 18 -11.19 3.78 18.11
CA PRO A 18 -10.60 4.88 18.85
C PRO A 18 -9.09 4.93 18.60
N THR A 19 -8.57 6.09 18.19
CA THR A 19 -7.14 6.30 17.88
C THR A 19 -6.26 6.54 19.10
N GLU A 20 -6.86 6.73 20.27
CA GLU A 20 -6.16 7.04 21.52
C GLU A 20 -6.11 5.85 22.50
N THR A 21 -6.64 4.69 22.08
CA THR A 21 -6.76 3.51 22.93
C THR A 21 -6.14 2.29 22.27
N MET A 22 -5.89 1.25 23.07
CA MET A 22 -5.40 -0.05 22.59
C MET A 22 -6.51 -0.95 22.00
N GLN A 23 -7.75 -0.45 21.93
CA GLN A 23 -8.91 -1.22 21.46
C GLN A 23 -8.72 -1.81 20.05
N LEU A 24 -7.94 -1.13 19.19
CA LEU A 24 -7.58 -1.65 17.87
C LEU A 24 -6.97 -3.06 17.93
N PHE A 25 -6.15 -3.35 18.93
CA PHE A 25 -5.45 -4.62 19.04
C PHE A 25 -6.39 -5.74 19.48
N ASP A 26 -7.29 -5.44 20.41
CA ASP A 26 -8.36 -6.35 20.83
C ASP A 26 -9.29 -6.68 19.65
N ASP A 27 -9.67 -5.67 18.86
CA ASP A 27 -10.51 -5.83 17.66
C ASP A 27 -9.83 -6.63 16.53
N CYS A 28 -8.51 -6.82 16.59
CA CYS A 28 -7.75 -7.60 15.61
C CYS A 28 -7.59 -9.08 15.99
N GLU A 29 -7.94 -9.49 17.23
CA GLU A 29 -7.64 -10.83 17.75
C GLU A 29 -8.27 -11.96 16.92
N ASP A 30 -9.45 -11.72 16.36
CA ASP A 30 -10.22 -12.68 15.55
C ASP A 30 -9.79 -12.77 14.08
N GLY A 31 -8.88 -11.88 13.66
CA GLY A 31 -8.32 -11.80 12.31
C GLY A 31 -9.22 -11.18 11.25
N LEU A 32 -10.49 -10.84 11.54
CA LEU A 32 -11.44 -10.37 10.52
C LEU A 32 -11.05 -8.99 9.97
N ILE A 33 -10.68 -8.05 10.84
CA ILE A 33 -10.22 -6.71 10.45
C ILE A 33 -8.96 -6.80 9.58
N LEU A 34 -8.00 -7.62 9.99
CA LEU A 34 -6.73 -7.80 9.26
C LEU A 34 -6.97 -8.43 7.88
N CYS A 35 -7.84 -9.44 7.81
CA CYS A 35 -8.26 -10.06 6.56
C CYS A 35 -8.87 -9.03 5.60
N LYS A 36 -9.81 -8.19 6.08
CA LYS A 36 -10.44 -7.16 5.25
C LYS A 36 -9.45 -6.09 4.81
N LEU A 37 -8.54 -5.66 5.68
CA LEU A 37 -7.46 -4.74 5.33
C LEU A 37 -6.55 -5.29 4.22
N ILE A 38 -6.22 -6.59 4.27
CA ILE A 38 -5.42 -7.25 3.24
C ILE A 38 -6.13 -7.23 1.89
N ASN A 39 -7.42 -7.59 1.85
CA ASN A 39 -8.18 -7.64 0.59
C ASN A 39 -8.49 -6.24 0.02
N ASP A 40 -8.59 -5.21 0.89
CA ASP A 40 -8.67 -3.82 0.46
C ASP A 40 -7.34 -3.34 -0.15
N SER A 41 -6.22 -3.71 0.48
CA SER A 41 -4.88 -3.31 0.00
C SER A 41 -4.50 -3.99 -1.32
N VAL A 42 -4.87 -5.26 -1.49
CA VAL A 42 -4.68 -6.00 -2.73
C VAL A 42 -5.95 -6.80 -3.01
N SER A 43 -6.74 -6.31 -3.98
CA SER A 43 -8.03 -6.90 -4.30
C SER A 43 -7.92 -8.37 -4.74
N ASN A 44 -8.92 -9.16 -4.39
CA ASN A 44 -9.04 -10.59 -4.71
C ASN A 44 -7.89 -11.45 -4.13
N THR A 45 -7.33 -11.07 -2.97
CA THR A 45 -6.28 -11.88 -2.32
C THR A 45 -6.84 -13.20 -1.80
N PHE A 46 -8.07 -13.21 -1.28
CA PHE A 46 -8.78 -14.41 -0.85
C PHE A 46 -10.30 -14.18 -0.85
N ASP A 47 -11.06 -15.26 -0.80
CA ASP A 47 -12.52 -15.23 -0.71
C ASP A 47 -12.97 -15.11 0.75
N PHE A 48 -13.77 -14.08 1.07
CA PHE A 48 -14.29 -13.86 2.42
C PHE A 48 -15.23 -14.98 2.92
N HIS A 49 -15.76 -15.82 2.03
CA HIS A 49 -16.57 -16.98 2.41
C HIS A 49 -15.79 -18.04 3.20
N VAL A 50 -14.46 -18.03 3.13
CA VAL A 50 -13.62 -18.98 3.88
C VAL A 50 -13.38 -18.55 5.34
N LEU A 51 -13.77 -17.33 5.72
CA LEU A 51 -13.60 -16.82 7.08
C LEU A 51 -14.69 -17.34 8.03
N ASN A 52 -14.27 -17.73 9.23
CA ASN A 52 -15.20 -17.93 10.33
C ASN A 52 -15.73 -16.58 10.80
N LYS A 53 -17.05 -16.39 10.76
CA LYS A 53 -17.73 -15.15 11.21
C LYS A 53 -18.53 -15.41 12.47
N PRO A 54 -18.52 -14.50 13.47
CA PRO A 54 -19.40 -14.59 14.61
C PRO A 54 -20.86 -14.45 14.16
N THR A 55 -21.78 -15.03 14.92
CA THR A 55 -23.22 -14.80 14.76
C THR A 55 -23.75 -14.12 16.01
N SER A 56 -24.91 -13.47 15.92
CA SER A 56 -25.52 -12.73 17.05
C SER A 56 -25.70 -13.54 18.33
N HIS A 57 -25.68 -14.88 18.23
CA HIS A 57 -25.84 -15.79 19.37
C HIS A 57 -24.61 -16.64 19.68
N LYS A 58 -23.54 -16.53 18.88
CA LYS A 58 -22.36 -17.38 19.03
C LYS A 58 -21.09 -16.63 18.64
N PRO A 59 -20.25 -16.25 19.64
CA PRO A 59 -18.92 -15.72 19.35
C PRO A 59 -18.03 -16.82 18.77
N LEU A 60 -16.93 -16.41 18.15
CA LEU A 60 -15.93 -17.33 17.63
C LEU A 60 -15.24 -18.08 18.78
N ASN A 61 -14.96 -19.36 18.57
CA ASN A 61 -14.12 -20.13 19.50
C ASN A 61 -12.63 -19.97 19.13
N ALA A 62 -11.74 -20.37 20.05
CA ALA A 62 -10.30 -20.24 19.86
C ALA A 62 -9.76 -20.97 18.61
N PHE A 63 -10.38 -22.08 18.21
CA PHE A 63 -10.00 -22.81 17.00
C PHE A 63 -10.35 -22.02 15.74
N GLN A 64 -11.55 -21.46 15.67
CA GLN A 64 -12.01 -20.61 14.56
C GLN A 64 -11.18 -19.34 14.44
N ILE A 65 -10.82 -18.71 15.56
CA ILE A 65 -9.90 -17.57 15.60
C ILE A 65 -8.53 -17.97 15.04
N THR A 66 -8.01 -19.13 15.46
CA THR A 66 -6.73 -19.65 14.94
C THR A 66 -6.78 -19.88 13.43
N GLU A 67 -7.88 -20.43 12.90
CA GLU A 67 -8.09 -20.60 11.45
C GLU A 67 -8.07 -19.27 10.70
N ASN A 68 -8.83 -18.27 11.18
CA ASN A 68 -8.82 -16.93 10.60
C ASN A 68 -7.41 -16.31 10.63
N ASN A 69 -6.71 -16.38 11.75
CA ASN A 69 -5.36 -15.82 11.89
C ASN A 69 -4.32 -16.54 11.02
N ASN A 70 -4.51 -17.83 10.74
CA ASN A 70 -3.67 -18.54 9.76
C ASN A 70 -3.94 -18.02 8.32
N ILE A 71 -5.19 -17.68 7.99
CA ILE A 71 -5.53 -17.04 6.71
C ILE A 71 -4.88 -15.66 6.62
N VAL A 72 -4.91 -14.85 7.68
CA VAL A 72 -4.22 -13.54 7.74
C VAL A 72 -2.73 -13.71 7.39
N ILE A 73 -2.03 -14.60 8.07
CA ILE A 73 -0.58 -14.82 7.87
C ILE A 73 -0.28 -15.30 6.45
N THR A 74 -1.07 -16.26 5.95
CA THR A 74 -0.86 -16.86 4.64
C THR A 74 -1.13 -15.85 3.52
N SER A 75 -2.19 -15.06 3.66
CA SER A 75 -2.57 -14.00 2.71
C SER A 75 -1.55 -12.86 2.71
N ALA A 76 -1.13 -12.40 3.90
CA ALA A 76 -0.08 -11.40 4.04
C ALA A 76 1.23 -11.83 3.39
N LYS A 77 1.62 -13.11 3.56
CA LYS A 77 2.77 -13.70 2.87
C LYS A 77 2.57 -13.72 1.36
N GLY A 78 1.37 -14.07 0.88
CA GLY A 78 1.01 -14.09 -0.53
C GLY A 78 1.16 -12.74 -1.23
N ILE A 79 0.85 -11.64 -0.54
CA ILE A 79 1.04 -10.27 -1.05
C ILE A 79 2.46 -9.72 -0.82
N GLY A 80 3.39 -10.54 -0.33
CA GLY A 80 4.79 -10.17 -0.16
C GLY A 80 5.13 -9.44 1.14
N CYS A 81 4.33 -9.59 2.21
CA CYS A 81 4.71 -9.14 3.55
C CYS A 81 5.72 -10.11 4.20
N LEU A 82 6.63 -9.58 5.02
CA LEU A 82 7.61 -10.35 5.77
C LEU A 82 7.02 -10.77 7.12
N VAL A 83 6.37 -11.93 7.14
CA VAL A 83 5.64 -12.48 8.30
C VAL A 83 6.31 -13.70 8.95
N VAL A 84 7.61 -13.91 8.72
CA VAL A 84 8.34 -15.12 9.16
C VAL A 84 8.34 -15.36 10.67
N ASN A 85 8.12 -14.31 11.47
CA ASN A 85 8.16 -14.36 12.93
C ASN A 85 6.80 -14.10 13.60
N ILE A 86 5.69 -14.14 12.85
CA ILE A 86 4.33 -13.92 13.39
C ILE A 86 3.58 -15.25 13.37
N ARG A 87 3.05 -15.66 14.52
CA ARG A 87 2.14 -16.82 14.65
C ARG A 87 0.70 -16.38 14.84
N SER A 88 -0.24 -17.30 14.58
CA SER A 88 -1.66 -17.04 14.80
C SER A 88 -1.99 -16.76 16.27
N SER A 89 -1.23 -17.34 17.20
CA SER A 89 -1.32 -17.04 18.63
C SER A 89 -0.88 -15.61 18.96
N ASP A 90 0.12 -15.07 18.27
CA ASP A 90 0.59 -13.70 18.52
C ASP A 90 -0.50 -12.66 18.15
N ILE A 91 -1.31 -12.97 17.13
CA ILE A 91 -2.46 -12.15 16.74
C ILE A 91 -3.61 -12.34 17.73
N ALA A 92 -3.93 -13.58 18.09
CA ALA A 92 -5.01 -13.89 19.05
C ALA A 92 -4.72 -13.37 20.48
N GLU A 93 -3.46 -13.15 20.83
CA GLU A 93 -3.04 -12.52 22.10
C GLU A 93 -2.97 -10.98 22.02
N GLY A 94 -3.35 -10.37 20.88
CA GLY A 94 -3.36 -8.92 20.74
C GLY A 94 -1.97 -8.28 20.78
N ARG A 95 -0.89 -8.97 20.35
CA ARG A 95 0.49 -8.45 20.46
C ARG A 95 0.70 -7.19 19.61
N GLU A 96 0.58 -6.05 20.26
CA GLU A 96 0.50 -4.71 19.67
C GLU A 96 1.57 -4.45 18.60
N HIS A 97 2.85 -4.67 18.94
CA HIS A 97 3.98 -4.41 18.05
C HIS A 97 3.97 -5.29 16.78
N LEU A 98 3.47 -6.53 16.87
CA LEU A 98 3.39 -7.44 15.73
C LEU A 98 2.19 -7.09 14.85
N ILE A 99 1.04 -6.80 15.45
CA ILE A 99 -0.17 -6.37 14.74
C ILE A 99 0.09 -5.05 14.01
N LEU A 100 0.69 -4.05 14.68
CA LEU A 100 1.03 -2.76 14.08
C LEU A 100 2.04 -2.91 12.94
N GLY A 101 3.08 -3.74 13.14
CA GLY A 101 4.06 -4.04 12.11
C GLY A 101 3.45 -4.73 10.88
N LEU A 102 2.46 -5.61 11.08
CA LEU A 102 1.72 -6.26 10.00
C LEU A 102 0.83 -5.26 9.25
N ILE A 103 0.03 -4.45 9.97
CA ILE A 103 -0.82 -3.41 9.40
C ILE A 103 0.00 -2.46 8.52
N TRP A 104 1.13 -1.99 9.02
CA TRP A 104 2.03 -1.11 8.28
C TRP A 104 2.50 -1.74 6.98
N GLN A 105 2.95 -3.00 7.01
CA GLN A 105 3.41 -3.69 5.81
C GLN A 105 2.29 -3.86 4.79
N VAL A 106 1.07 -4.22 5.23
CA VAL A 106 -0.09 -4.39 4.36
C VAL A 106 -0.47 -3.07 3.67
N ILE A 107 -0.58 -1.98 4.43
CA ILE A 107 -0.89 -0.65 3.88
C ILE A 107 0.20 -0.21 2.89
N ARG A 108 1.48 -0.37 3.27
CA ARG A 108 2.60 -0.03 2.39
C ARG A 108 2.53 -0.82 1.08
N ARG A 109 2.17 -2.11 1.11
CA ARG A 109 2.00 -2.91 -0.11
C ARG A 109 0.86 -2.39 -0.98
N GLY A 110 -0.30 -2.09 -0.42
CA GLY A 110 -1.44 -1.57 -1.18
C GLY A 110 -1.19 -0.21 -1.84
N LEU A 111 -0.39 0.65 -1.19
CA LEU A 111 0.02 1.94 -1.78
C LEU A 111 1.05 1.75 -2.90
N LEU A 112 2.06 0.90 -2.68
CA LEU A 112 3.17 0.76 -3.62
C LEU A 112 2.83 -0.09 -4.85
N VAL A 113 1.86 -1.00 -4.78
CA VAL A 113 1.43 -1.80 -5.95
C VAL A 113 0.79 -0.93 -7.04
N GLN A 114 0.28 0.25 -6.69
CA GLN A 114 -0.25 1.21 -7.66
C GLN A 114 0.85 1.89 -8.47
N VAL A 115 2.10 1.85 -8.01
CA VAL A 115 3.26 2.41 -8.72
C VAL A 115 3.77 1.40 -9.75
N ASP A 116 2.94 1.09 -10.75
CA ASP A 116 3.23 0.19 -11.86
C ASP A 116 3.02 0.93 -13.19
N ILE A 117 3.96 0.79 -14.13
CA ILE A 117 3.87 1.42 -15.45
C ILE A 117 2.72 0.91 -16.31
N LYS A 118 2.22 -0.30 -16.05
CA LYS A 118 1.01 -0.81 -16.69
C LYS A 118 -0.20 0.03 -16.31
N LEU A 119 -0.23 0.55 -15.08
CA LEU A 119 -1.27 1.43 -14.57
C LEU A 119 -0.98 2.90 -14.96
N HIS A 120 0.30 3.28 -14.94
CA HIS A 120 0.77 4.64 -15.16
C HIS A 120 1.87 4.68 -16.24
N PRO A 121 1.50 4.61 -17.54
CA PRO A 121 2.49 4.64 -18.62
C PRO A 121 3.42 5.85 -18.53
N GLU A 122 2.93 7.00 -18.06
CA GLU A 122 3.69 8.24 -17.86
C GLU A 122 4.96 8.09 -17.01
N LEU A 123 5.11 7.03 -16.23
CA LEU A 123 6.33 6.72 -15.48
C LEU A 123 7.57 6.60 -16.38
N TYR A 124 7.43 6.30 -17.69
CA TYR A 124 8.56 6.32 -18.64
C TYR A 124 9.32 7.66 -18.66
N ARG A 125 8.67 8.76 -18.24
CA ARG A 125 9.27 10.10 -18.21
C ARG A 125 10.32 10.24 -17.11
N LEU A 126 10.32 9.34 -16.13
CA LEU A 126 11.24 9.34 -14.99
C LEU A 126 12.61 8.73 -15.32
N CYS A 127 12.77 8.11 -16.50
CA CYS A 127 14.06 7.56 -16.93
C CYS A 127 15.09 8.69 -17.09
N GLU A 128 16.26 8.50 -16.48
CA GLU A 128 17.40 9.39 -16.62
C GLU A 128 18.11 9.21 -17.97
N GLU A 129 19.05 10.10 -18.32
CA GLU A 129 19.77 10.01 -19.60
C GLU A 129 20.58 8.71 -19.69
N GLY A 130 20.28 7.89 -20.70
CA GLY A 130 20.94 6.60 -20.92
C GLY A 130 20.35 5.42 -20.12
N GLU A 131 19.34 5.66 -19.29
CA GLU A 131 18.63 4.62 -18.56
C GLU A 131 17.50 4.03 -19.42
N MET A 132 17.36 2.69 -19.42
CA MET A 132 16.24 2.02 -20.07
C MET A 132 15.07 1.86 -19.10
N ILE A 133 13.88 1.64 -19.65
CA ILE A 133 12.67 1.53 -18.82
C ILE A 133 12.73 0.30 -17.90
N GLU A 134 13.41 -0.75 -18.33
CA GLU A 134 13.66 -1.95 -17.55
C GLU A 134 14.52 -1.67 -16.32
N ASP A 135 15.43 -0.69 -16.39
CA ASP A 135 16.26 -0.29 -15.26
C ASP A 135 15.45 0.49 -14.22
N LEU A 136 14.57 1.39 -14.67
CA LEU A 136 13.60 2.08 -13.81
C LEU A 136 12.68 1.07 -13.09
N LEU A 137 12.20 0.05 -13.78
CA LEU A 137 11.30 -0.98 -13.23
C LEU A 137 12.00 -1.97 -12.28
N ARG A 138 13.34 -2.00 -12.25
CA ARG A 138 14.10 -2.76 -11.26
C ARG A 138 14.21 -2.04 -9.91
N LEU A 139 13.93 -0.73 -9.89
CA LEU A 139 13.96 0.03 -8.65
C LEU A 139 12.83 -0.39 -7.71
N MET A 140 13.08 -0.22 -6.41
CA MET A 140 12.01 -0.35 -5.43
C MET A 140 10.96 0.74 -5.67
N PRO A 141 9.66 0.46 -5.49
CA PRO A 141 8.58 1.44 -5.70
C PRO A 141 8.78 2.76 -4.95
N ASP A 142 9.33 2.70 -3.73
CA ASP A 142 9.65 3.90 -2.95
C ASP A 142 10.67 4.82 -3.68
N LEU A 143 11.66 4.24 -4.39
CA LEU A 143 12.64 5.00 -5.18
C LEU A 143 12.03 5.59 -6.45
N ILE A 144 11.08 4.87 -7.07
CA ILE A 144 10.32 5.38 -8.22
C ILE A 144 9.51 6.61 -7.79
N LEU A 145 8.89 6.57 -6.62
CA LEU A 145 8.17 7.71 -6.06
C LEU A 145 9.08 8.90 -5.74
N LEU A 146 10.28 8.67 -5.21
CA LEU A 146 11.27 9.74 -5.00
C LEU A 146 11.66 10.41 -6.32
N ARG A 147 11.97 9.61 -7.35
CA ARG A 147 12.24 10.13 -8.70
C ARG A 147 11.07 10.90 -9.29
N TRP A 148 9.84 10.41 -9.10
CA TRP A 148 8.64 11.13 -9.51
C TRP A 148 8.51 12.49 -8.83
N PHE A 149 8.79 12.54 -7.54
CA PHE A 149 8.70 13.78 -6.77
C PHE A 149 9.79 14.77 -7.22
N ASP A 150 11.03 14.31 -7.35
CA ASP A 150 12.15 15.11 -7.86
C ASP A 150 11.90 15.65 -9.28
N PHE A 151 11.28 14.85 -10.15
CA PHE A 151 10.92 15.27 -11.50
C PHE A 151 10.02 16.52 -11.46
N HIS A 152 9.02 16.55 -10.58
CA HIS A 152 8.12 17.71 -10.43
C HIS A 152 8.79 18.89 -9.73
N LEU A 153 9.68 18.65 -8.76
CA LEU A 153 10.48 19.71 -8.14
C LEU A 153 11.41 20.40 -9.13
N LYS A 154 12.13 19.63 -9.94
CA LYS A 154 12.98 20.17 -11.02
C LYS A 154 12.15 20.94 -12.04
N ALA A 155 10.98 20.43 -12.41
CA ALA A 155 10.05 21.14 -13.30
C ALA A 155 9.53 22.46 -12.70
N ALA A 156 9.47 22.57 -11.36
CA ALA A 156 9.12 23.79 -10.65
C ALA A 156 10.31 24.73 -10.40
N GLY A 157 11.53 24.37 -10.86
CA GLY A 157 12.74 25.18 -10.68
C GLY A 157 13.41 25.04 -9.32
N SER A 158 13.00 24.06 -8.50
CA SER A 158 13.68 23.77 -7.24
C SER A 158 15.00 23.04 -7.48
N GLN A 159 16.04 23.43 -6.74
CA GLN A 159 17.36 22.78 -6.74
C GLN A 159 17.47 21.67 -5.69
N CYS A 160 16.40 21.45 -4.92
CA CYS A 160 16.37 20.44 -3.87
C CYS A 160 16.18 19.05 -4.47
N HIS A 161 17.03 18.11 -4.05
CA HIS A 161 16.91 16.69 -4.36
C HIS A 161 16.47 15.95 -3.11
N ILE A 162 15.41 15.16 -3.23
CA ILE A 162 14.83 14.42 -2.13
C ILE A 162 15.34 12.99 -2.15
N ASN A 163 16.04 12.62 -1.09
CA ASN A 163 16.59 11.29 -0.91
C ASN A 163 15.72 10.42 0.01
N ASN A 164 14.79 11.02 0.78
CA ASN A 164 13.90 10.29 1.68
C ASN A 164 12.56 11.02 1.94
N PHE A 165 11.52 10.25 2.28
CA PHE A 165 10.20 10.78 2.67
C PHE A 165 10.09 11.17 4.14
N ASN A 166 11.21 11.31 4.88
CA ASN A 166 11.19 11.60 6.30
C ASN A 166 11.63 13.04 6.59
N TYR A 167 12.93 13.32 6.44
CA TYR A 167 13.51 14.61 6.75
C TYR A 167 13.34 15.62 5.62
N ASP A 168 13.47 15.18 4.36
CA ASP A 168 13.52 16.06 3.19
C ASP A 168 12.14 16.62 2.79
N VAL A 169 11.06 16.17 3.43
CA VAL A 169 9.67 16.61 3.21
C VAL A 169 9.02 17.17 4.48
N ASN A 170 9.77 17.27 5.58
CA ASN A 170 9.25 17.67 6.89
C ASN A 170 8.90 19.16 6.99
N ASP A 171 9.45 19.99 6.11
CA ASP A 171 9.25 21.44 6.08
C ASP A 171 8.03 21.90 5.27
N SER A 172 7.28 20.98 4.65
CA SER A 172 6.08 21.21 3.82
C SER A 172 6.27 22.09 2.57
N GLU A 173 7.44 22.71 2.38
CA GLU A 173 7.77 23.55 1.21
C GLU A 173 7.81 22.69 -0.07
N ASN A 174 8.37 21.49 0.05
CA ASN A 174 8.43 20.53 -1.05
C ASN A 174 7.04 20.00 -1.45
N TYR A 175 6.15 19.75 -0.48
CA TYR A 175 4.76 19.38 -0.77
C TYR A 175 4.00 20.50 -1.49
N THR A 176 4.20 21.76 -1.06
CA THR A 176 3.52 22.92 -1.65
C THR A 176 3.98 23.15 -3.09
N THR A 177 5.29 23.07 -3.34
CA THR A 177 5.88 23.27 -4.67
C THR A 177 5.45 22.18 -5.66
N SER A 178 5.44 20.91 -5.24
CA SER A 178 4.99 19.78 -6.06
C SER A 178 3.49 19.89 -6.41
N SER A 179 2.65 20.27 -5.44
CA SER A 179 1.19 20.37 -5.60
C SER A 179 0.74 21.50 -6.52
N ILE A 180 1.49 22.61 -6.55
CA ILE A 180 1.19 23.75 -7.43
C ILE A 180 1.46 23.37 -8.90
N ASN A 181 2.52 22.60 -9.18
CA ASN A 181 2.87 22.24 -10.54
C ASN A 181 2.09 21.02 -11.09
N SER A 182 1.70 20.07 -10.24
CA SER A 182 0.84 18.95 -10.67
C SER A 182 -0.51 19.40 -11.24
N ASN A 183 -1.03 20.55 -10.79
CA ASN A 183 -2.22 21.20 -11.34
C ASN A 183 -1.95 22.03 -12.62
N LEU A 184 -0.70 22.40 -12.88
CA LEU A 184 -0.28 23.23 -14.04
C LEU A 184 0.37 22.40 -15.17
N THR A 185 0.67 21.12 -14.93
CA THR A 185 1.38 20.24 -15.87
C THR A 185 0.47 19.63 -16.96
N ASN A 186 -0.18 20.50 -17.73
CA ASN A 186 -0.20 20.33 -19.20
C ASN A 186 1.17 20.76 -19.76
N VAL A 187 2.26 20.09 -19.34
CA VAL A 187 3.61 20.45 -19.83
C VAL A 187 3.71 20.05 -21.30
N PRO A 188 4.10 20.97 -22.21
CA PRO A 188 4.15 20.68 -23.63
C PRO A 188 5.21 19.61 -23.96
N PHE A 189 4.85 18.75 -24.90
CA PHE A 189 5.69 17.75 -25.56
C PHE A 189 7.07 18.32 -25.95
N HIS A 190 8.16 17.78 -25.42
CA HIS A 190 9.48 17.99 -26.02
C HIS A 190 9.59 17.10 -27.28
N PRO A 191 9.79 17.66 -28.48
CA PRO A 191 9.62 16.95 -29.75
C PRO A 191 10.68 15.85 -30.01
N SER A 192 11.72 15.74 -29.18
CA SER A 192 12.84 14.82 -29.41
C SER A 192 12.62 13.36 -28.96
N LYS A 193 11.53 13.05 -28.23
CA LYS A 193 11.26 11.67 -27.75
C LYS A 193 10.17 10.93 -28.54
N ARG A 194 9.92 11.32 -29.79
CA ARG A 194 8.84 10.77 -30.64
C ARG A 194 9.13 9.40 -31.27
N VAL A 195 10.18 8.69 -30.87
CA VAL A 195 10.56 7.41 -31.51
C VAL A 195 10.85 6.34 -30.47
N ILE A 196 9.80 5.86 -29.80
CA ILE A 196 9.72 4.43 -29.44
C ILE A 196 8.29 4.00 -29.77
N SER A 197 8.14 3.50 -30.99
CA SER A 197 6.88 2.97 -31.49
C SER A 197 6.34 1.90 -30.56
N ILE A 198 5.07 2.07 -30.22
CA ILE A 198 4.12 1.06 -29.79
C ILE A 198 4.33 -0.21 -30.64
N ASN A 199 5.09 -1.18 -30.13
CA ASN A 199 5.25 -2.50 -30.78
C ASN A 199 5.63 -3.63 -29.82
N VAL A 200 5.68 -3.40 -28.49
CA VAL A 200 6.08 -4.45 -27.53
C VAL A 200 4.90 -5.12 -26.83
N LEU A 201 3.65 -4.68 -27.06
CA LEU A 201 2.46 -5.29 -26.41
C LEU A 201 1.68 -6.29 -27.27
N ASN A 202 2.21 -6.76 -28.41
CA ASN A 202 1.60 -7.84 -29.18
C ASN A 202 2.65 -8.84 -29.69
N LYS A 203 3.03 -9.76 -28.80
CA LYS A 203 3.68 -11.08 -28.97
C LYS A 203 4.17 -11.41 -27.55
N SER A 204 3.66 -12.39 -26.83
CA SER A 204 3.15 -13.72 -27.17
C SER A 204 2.47 -14.30 -25.93
#